data_AF-A0A0F8XHJ1-F1
#
_entry.id   AF-A0A0F8XHJ1-F1
#
_cell.length_a   1.000
_cell.length_b   1.000
_cell.length_c   1.000
_cell.angle_alpha   90.00
_cell.angle_beta   90.00
_cell.angle_gamma   90.00
#
_symmetry.space_group_name_H-M   'P 1'
#
loop_
_entity.id
_entity.type
_entity.pdbx_description
1 polymer ?
#
loop_
_entity_poly.entity_id
_entity_poly.type
_entity_poly.pdbx_seq_one_letter_code
_entity_poly.pdbx_strand_id
1 'polypeptide(L)'
;MYGSVANVVTLTGLQPTDVGFTTTDELDAWLQGQLDVIAVMIEKDRNRTDFAAEGWVLVVDDIAERWCAAFVRFVMANRDSPIVRVDDFNVEVLQDEGPGKGILRDLRRIPVLITKRAVFEMGVVKAAPEDATGF
;
A
#
# COMPACT_ATOMS: atom_id res chain seq x y z
N MET A 1 -2.56 -9.80 6.45
CA MET A 1 -1.11 -9.56 6.37
C MET A 1 -0.60 -10.33 5.17
N TYR A 2 0.17 -9.68 4.29
CA TYR A 2 0.75 -10.29 3.11
C TYR A 2 2.27 -10.15 3.14
N GLY A 3 2.98 -11.19 2.72
CA GLY A 3 4.44 -11.26 2.69
C GLY A 3 5.09 -11.63 4.03
N SER A 4 6.40 -11.90 3.97
CA SER A 4 7.22 -12.28 5.13
C SER A 4 8.41 -11.33 5.33
N VAL A 5 8.63 -10.91 6.57
CA VAL A 5 9.81 -10.10 6.96
C VAL A 5 11.11 -10.83 6.59
N ALA A 6 11.18 -12.14 6.84
CA ALA A 6 12.36 -12.95 6.52
C ALA A 6 12.69 -12.94 5.01
N ASN A 7 11.67 -12.95 4.15
CA ASN A 7 11.86 -12.86 2.71
C ASN A 7 12.33 -11.46 2.28
N VAL A 8 11.78 -10.41 2.90
CA VAL A 8 12.23 -9.02 2.64
C VAL A 8 13.69 -8.84 3.05
N VAL A 9 14.10 -9.35 4.21
CA VAL A 9 15.50 -9.34 4.65
C VAL A 9 16.38 -10.11 3.67
N THR A 10 15.93 -11.28 3.20
CA THR A 10 16.68 -12.08 2.21
C THR A 10 16.83 -11.35 0.86
N LEU A 11 15.79 -10.65 0.40
CA LEU A 11 15.78 -9.90 -0.87
C LEU A 11 16.62 -8.61 -0.85
N THR A 12 16.83 -8.05 0.35
CA THR A 12 17.53 -6.78 0.54
C THR A 12 18.93 -6.96 1.10
N GLY A 13 19.21 -8.06 1.80
CA GLY A 13 20.45 -8.28 2.54
C GLY A 13 20.61 -7.35 3.75
N LEU A 14 19.52 -6.69 4.18
CA LEU A 14 19.55 -5.62 5.17
C LEU A 14 20.05 -6.12 6.53
N GLN A 15 20.97 -5.37 7.14
CA GLN A 15 21.36 -5.54 8.54
C GLN A 15 20.75 -4.43 9.40
N PRO A 16 20.49 -4.67 10.70
CA PRO A 16 19.94 -3.65 11.60
C PRO A 16 20.75 -2.35 11.63
N THR A 17 22.08 -2.47 11.53
CA THR A 17 23.01 -1.34 11.52
C THR A 17 22.89 -0.44 10.28
N ASP A 18 22.35 -0.96 9.17
CA ASP A 18 22.24 -0.23 7.90
C ASP A 18 21.17 0.87 7.94
N VAL A 19 20.20 0.72 8.84
CA VAL A 19 19.09 1.65 9.07
C VAL A 19 19.17 2.32 10.45
N GLY A 20 20.25 2.06 11.20
CA GLY A 20 20.49 2.69 12.50
C GLY A 20 19.78 2.02 13.67
N PHE A 21 19.24 0.82 13.50
CA PHE A 21 18.68 0.02 14.59
C PHE A 21 19.78 -0.68 15.38
N THR A 22 19.50 -0.90 16.67
CA THR A 22 20.44 -1.56 17.58
C THR A 22 20.18 -3.06 17.69
N THR A 23 18.96 -3.48 17.40
CA THR A 23 18.53 -4.89 17.49
C THR A 23 17.83 -5.37 16.22
N THR A 24 17.86 -6.68 16.00
CA THR A 24 17.08 -7.33 14.93
C THR A 24 15.58 -7.19 15.15
N ASP A 25 15.12 -7.17 16.41
CA ASP A 25 13.70 -7.07 16.73
C ASP A 25 13.11 -5.71 16.34
N GLU A 26 13.88 -4.63 16.50
CA GLU A 26 13.52 -3.29 16.02
C GLU A 26 13.40 -3.26 14.49
N LEU A 27 14.33 -3.92 13.80
CA LEU A 27 14.30 -4.01 12.34
C LEU A 27 13.08 -4.80 11.86
N ASP A 28 12.80 -5.94 12.49
CA ASP A 28 11.68 -6.81 12.12
C ASP A 28 10.34 -6.11 12.38
N ALA A 29 10.20 -5.39 13.49
CA ALA A 29 9.01 -4.60 13.79
C ALA A 29 8.80 -3.47 12.78
N TRP A 30 9.86 -2.79 12.36
CA TRP A 30 9.79 -1.74 11.34
C TRP A 30 9.38 -2.30 9.97
N LEU A 31 9.99 -3.40 9.53
CA LEU A 31 9.64 -4.07 8.29
C LEU A 31 8.20 -4.60 8.32
N GLN A 32 7.76 -5.14 9.46
CA GLN A 32 6.39 -5.59 9.66
C GLN A 32 5.39 -4.44 9.52
N GLY A 33 5.65 -3.30 10.18
CA GLY A 33 4.81 -2.10 10.05
C GLY A 33 4.71 -1.62 8.61
N GLN A 34 5.81 -1.68 7.85
CA GLN A 34 5.80 -1.30 6.44
C GLN A 34 5.00 -2.28 5.57
N LEU A 35 5.12 -3.59 5.81
CA LEU A 35 4.32 -4.61 5.12
C LEU A 35 2.81 -4.43 5.37
N ASP A 36 2.42 -4.06 6.60
CA ASP A 36 1.02 -3.77 6.93
C ASP A 36 0.49 -2.55 6.16
N VAL A 37 1.28 -1.48 6.06
CA VAL A 37 0.93 -0.30 5.24
C VAL A 37 0.77 -0.69 3.77
N ILE A 38 1.69 -1.48 3.22
CA ILE A 38 1.64 -1.96 1.83
C ILE A 38 0.41 -2.84 1.61
N ALA A 39 0.06 -3.72 2.55
CA ALA A 39 -1.12 -4.55 2.47
C ALA A 39 -2.40 -3.70 2.33
N VAL A 40 -2.54 -2.66 3.16
CA VAL A 40 -3.67 -1.72 3.07
C VAL A 40 -3.70 -0.99 1.73
N MET A 41 -2.54 -0.60 1.19
CA MET A 41 -2.46 0.04 -0.14
C MET A 41 -2.90 -0.91 -1.26
N ILE A 42 -2.49 -2.18 -1.22
CA ILE A 42 -2.88 -3.21 -2.19
C ILE A 42 -4.40 -3.45 -2.14
N GLU A 43 -4.96 -3.60 -0.94
CA GLU A 43 -6.40 -3.81 -0.74
C GLU A 43 -7.21 -2.62 -1.27
N LYS A 44 -6.74 -1.40 -1.03
CA LYS A 44 -7.36 -0.17 -1.54
C LYS A 44 -7.26 -0.05 -3.06
N ASP A 45 -6.12 -0.37 -3.66
CA ASP A 45 -5.92 -0.27 -5.12
C ASP A 45 -6.76 -1.31 -5.90
N ARG A 46 -6.93 -2.51 -5.34
CA ARG A 46 -7.75 -3.57 -5.95
C ARG A 46 -9.20 -3.59 -5.47
N ASN A 47 -9.54 -2.75 -4.50
CA ASN A 47 -10.84 -2.64 -3.87
C ASN A 47 -11.36 -3.99 -3.35
N ARG A 48 -10.46 -4.82 -2.81
CA ARG A 48 -10.77 -6.20 -2.43
C ARG A 48 -9.89 -6.71 -1.30
N THR A 49 -10.40 -7.65 -0.51
CA THR A 49 -9.73 -8.28 0.64
C THR A 49 -9.78 -9.81 0.60
N ASP A 50 -10.43 -10.37 -0.42
CA ASP A 50 -10.73 -11.80 -0.60
C ASP A 50 -9.61 -12.56 -1.34
N PHE A 51 -8.38 -12.03 -1.35
CA PHE A 51 -7.25 -12.64 -2.07
C PHE A 51 -6.97 -14.09 -1.63
N ALA A 52 -7.25 -14.43 -0.36
CA ALA A 52 -7.16 -15.79 0.18
C ALA A 52 -8.22 -16.75 -0.36
N ALA A 53 -9.46 -16.28 -0.51
CA ALA A 53 -10.53 -17.12 -1.04
C ALA A 53 -10.32 -17.43 -2.53
N GLU A 54 -9.66 -16.53 -3.24
CA GLU A 54 -9.50 -16.57 -4.70
C GLU A 54 -8.13 -17.12 -5.13
N GLY A 55 -7.31 -17.59 -4.19
CA GLY A 55 -6.04 -18.24 -4.48
C GLY A 55 -4.90 -17.29 -4.92
N TRP A 56 -5.03 -15.99 -4.65
CA TRP A 56 -4.04 -14.97 -5.03
C TRP A 56 -2.99 -14.68 -3.96
N VAL A 57 -3.08 -15.31 -2.77
CA VAL A 57 -2.20 -15.02 -1.61
C VAL A 57 -0.73 -15.03 -1.98
N LEU A 58 -0.24 -16.09 -2.63
CA LEU A 58 1.18 -16.18 -2.99
C LEU A 58 1.64 -15.06 -3.93
N VAL A 59 0.74 -14.60 -4.82
CA VAL A 59 1.04 -13.51 -5.76
C VAL A 59 1.07 -12.17 -5.02
N VAL A 60 0.12 -11.96 -4.09
CA VAL A 60 0.06 -10.74 -3.28
C VAL A 60 1.23 -10.68 -2.31
N ASP A 61 1.63 -11.81 -1.72
CA ASP A 61 2.81 -11.93 -0.85
C ASP A 61 4.08 -11.53 -1.60
N ASP A 62 4.33 -12.11 -2.78
CA ASP A 62 5.50 -11.76 -3.59
C ASP A 62 5.49 -10.28 -4.04
N ILE A 63 4.32 -9.73 -4.39
CA ILE A 63 4.19 -8.31 -4.72
C ILE A 63 4.50 -7.43 -3.51
N ALA A 64 3.96 -7.75 -2.33
CA ALA A 64 4.18 -7.02 -1.10
C ALA A 64 5.66 -7.05 -0.69
N GLU A 65 6.30 -8.22 -0.78
CA GLU A 65 7.73 -8.40 -0.47
C GLU A 65 8.62 -7.60 -1.42
N ARG A 66 8.36 -7.65 -2.74
CA ARG A 66 9.12 -6.86 -3.72
C ARG A 66 8.91 -5.36 -3.57
N TRP A 67 7.70 -4.94 -3.18
CA TRP A 67 7.41 -3.53 -2.89
C TRP A 67 8.14 -3.07 -1.64
N CYS A 68 8.07 -3.84 -0.55
CA CYS A 68 8.80 -3.53 0.67
C CYS A 68 10.32 -3.50 0.45
N ALA A 69 10.87 -4.43 -0.34
CA ALA A 69 12.27 -4.43 -0.72
C ALA A 69 12.68 -3.19 -1.54
N ALA A 70 11.83 -2.73 -2.45
CA ALA A 70 12.07 -1.51 -3.21
C ALA A 70 12.07 -0.27 -2.30
N PHE A 71 11.13 -0.21 -1.35
CA PHE A 71 11.07 0.85 -0.35
C PHE A 71 12.34 0.86 0.52
N VAL A 72 12.78 -0.28 1.02
CA VAL A 72 14.03 -0.39 1.80
C VAL A 72 15.23 0.10 1.01
N ARG A 73 15.37 -0.31 -0.26
CA ARG A 73 16.46 0.15 -1.14
C ARG A 73 16.43 1.67 -1.35
N PHE A 74 15.23 2.25 -1.46
CA PHE A 74 15.06 3.69 -1.54
C PHE A 74 15.51 4.40 -0.26
N VAL A 75 15.10 3.90 0.92
CA VAL A 75 15.52 4.44 2.21
C VAL A 75 17.04 4.39 2.36
N MET A 76 17.67 3.26 1.99
CA MET A 76 19.12 3.12 2.03
C MET A 76 19.83 4.08 1.07
N ALA A 77 19.32 4.26 -0.15
CA ALA A 77 19.92 5.16 -1.14
C ALA A 77 19.83 6.64 -0.75
N ASN A 78 18.82 7.02 0.06
CA ASN A 78 18.58 8.39 0.48
C ASN A 78 19.03 8.69 1.90
N ARG A 79 19.64 7.72 2.60
CA ARG A 79 20.12 7.87 3.99
C ARG A 79 21.07 9.04 4.18
N ASP A 80 21.94 9.29 3.20
CA ASP A 80 22.96 10.36 3.25
C ASP A 80 22.49 11.67 2.58
N SER A 81 21.24 11.73 2.10
CA SER A 81 20.71 12.92 1.44
C SER A 81 20.36 14.00 2.47
N PRO A 82 20.96 15.21 2.43
CA PRO A 82 20.72 16.27 3.42
C PRO A 82 19.29 16.84 3.39
N ILE A 83 18.46 16.42 2.42
CA ILE A 83 17.05 16.81 2.30
C ILE A 83 16.15 15.96 3.22
N VAL A 84 16.56 14.75 3.58
CA VAL A 84 15.77 13.83 4.41
C VAL A 84 16.38 13.79 5.81
N ARG A 85 16.01 14.76 6.66
CA ARG A 85 16.35 14.69 8.09
C ARG A 85 15.56 13.55 8.72
N VAL A 86 16.28 12.55 9.21
CA VAL A 86 15.75 11.33 9.84
C VAL A 86 15.09 11.60 11.22
N ASP A 87 15.14 12.84 11.72
CA ASP A 87 14.50 13.24 12.98
C ASP A 87 12.97 13.38 12.90
N ASP A 88 12.40 13.44 11.71
CA ASP A 88 10.96 13.40 11.51
C ASP A 88 10.60 12.13 10.72
N PHE A 89 10.11 11.11 11.42
CA PHE A 89 9.52 9.88 10.85
C PHE A 89 8.28 10.12 9.97
N ASN A 90 8.03 11.37 9.56
CA ASN A 90 7.04 11.74 8.57
C ASN A 90 7.73 11.88 7.21
N VAL A 91 8.09 10.74 6.63
CA VAL A 91 8.57 10.70 5.24
C VAL A 91 7.40 11.09 4.35
N GLU A 92 7.33 12.37 3.96
CA GLU A 92 6.58 12.78 2.77
C GLU A 92 7.30 12.17 1.58
N VAL A 93 6.89 10.95 1.21
CA VAL A 93 7.34 10.29 -0.02
C VAL A 93 7.00 11.25 -1.16
N LEU A 94 8.03 11.88 -1.74
CA LEU A 94 7.90 12.64 -2.97
C LEU A 94 7.15 11.77 -3.97
N GLN A 95 6.05 12.31 -4.49
CA GLN A 95 4.96 11.64 -5.22
C GLN A 95 5.37 10.75 -6.42
N ASP A 96 6.65 10.71 -6.80
CA ASP A 96 7.15 10.00 -7.98
C ASP A 96 7.71 8.59 -7.72
N GLU A 97 7.91 8.18 -6.46
CA GLU A 97 8.47 6.86 -6.13
C GLU A 97 7.43 5.94 -5.47
N GLY A 98 6.34 5.76 -6.20
CA GLY A 98 5.45 4.61 -5.99
C GLY A 98 6.15 3.28 -6.33
N PRO A 99 5.46 2.14 -6.13
CA PRO A 99 5.95 0.83 -6.52
C PRO A 99 6.47 0.86 -7.96
N GLY A 100 7.67 0.33 -8.18
CA GLY A 100 8.29 0.31 -9.52
C GLY A 100 7.32 -0.24 -10.57
N LYS A 101 7.43 0.25 -11.82
CA LYS A 101 6.45 -0.06 -12.91
C LYS A 101 6.16 -1.56 -13.08
N GLY A 102 7.10 -2.44 -12.75
CA GLY A 102 6.92 -3.90 -12.76
C GLY A 102 5.95 -4.39 -11.67
N ILE A 103 6.08 -3.88 -10.45
CA ILE A 103 5.22 -4.23 -9.30
C ILE A 103 3.78 -3.81 -9.58
N LEU A 104 3.57 -2.59 -10.10
CA LEU A 104 2.24 -2.13 -10.51
C LEU A 104 1.65 -2.97 -11.64
N ARG A 105 2.48 -3.39 -12.61
CA ARG A 105 2.03 -4.25 -13.71
C ARG A 105 1.59 -5.62 -13.19
N ASP A 106 2.34 -6.21 -12.28
CA ASP A 106 1.99 -7.50 -11.67
C ASP A 106 0.73 -7.37 -10.82
N LEU A 107 0.61 -6.30 -10.04
CA LEU A 107 -0.59 -6.01 -9.26
C LEU A 107 -1.81 -5.88 -10.17
N ARG A 108 -1.70 -5.23 -11.34
CA ARG A 108 -2.79 -5.08 -12.33
C ARG A 108 -3.23 -6.38 -12.99
N ARG A 109 -2.49 -7.49 -12.83
CA ARG A 109 -2.95 -8.81 -13.29
C ARG A 109 -4.09 -9.33 -12.41
N ILE A 110 -4.16 -8.87 -11.17
CA ILE A 110 -5.26 -9.23 -10.26
C ILE A 110 -6.47 -8.35 -10.61
N PRO A 111 -7.65 -8.95 -10.86
CA PRO A 111 -8.84 -8.18 -11.20
C PRO A 111 -9.27 -7.31 -10.01
N VAL A 112 -9.66 -6.07 -10.33
CA VAL A 112 -10.29 -5.14 -9.38
C VAL A 112 -11.70 -5.62 -9.11
N LEU A 113 -12.11 -5.64 -7.84
CA LEU A 113 -13.50 -5.88 -7.51
C LEU A 113 -14.30 -4.60 -7.81
N ILE A 114 -14.97 -4.59 -8.97
CA ILE A 114 -15.89 -3.51 -9.33
C ILE A 114 -17.20 -3.78 -8.58
N THR A 115 -17.36 -3.16 -7.41
CA THR A 115 -18.69 -3.01 -6.83
C THR A 115 -19.55 -2.25 -7.84
N LYS A 116 -20.64 -2.89 -8.30
CA LYS A 116 -21.59 -2.26 -9.24
C LYS A 116 -21.88 -0.85 -8.73
N ARG A 117 -21.60 0.17 -9.53
CA ARG A 117 -22.03 1.55 -9.27
C ARG A 117 -23.52 1.50 -8.95
N ALA A 118 -23.89 1.83 -7.72
CA ALA A 118 -25.27 2.15 -7.40
C ALA A 118 -25.61 3.39 -8.24
N VAL A 119 -26.28 3.19 -9.37
CA VAL A 119 -26.88 4.27 -10.14
C VAL A 119 -28.08 4.72 -9.31
N PHE A 120 -27.89 5.73 -8.48
CA PHE A 120 -29.01 6.46 -7.91
C PHE A 120 -29.62 7.28 -9.04
N GLU A 121 -30.66 6.74 -9.69
CA GLU A 121 -31.55 7.53 -10.54
C GLU A 121 -32.31 8.50 -9.61
N MET A 122 -31.72 9.67 -9.37
CA MET A 122 -32.42 10.81 -8.80
C MET A 122 -33.37 11.37 -9.87
N GLY A 123 -34.53 10.74 -10.02
CA GLY A 123 -35.63 11.30 -10.78
C GLY A 123 -36.14 12.54 -10.05
N VAL A 124 -35.92 13.72 -10.61
CA VAL A 124 -36.61 14.94 -10.15
C VAL A 124 -38.07 14.81 -10.56
N VAL A 125 -38.90 14.29 -9.66
CA VAL A 125 -40.36 14.36 -9.85
C VAL A 125 -40.73 15.83 -9.67
N LYS A 126 -41.16 16.47 -10.75
CA LYS A 126 -41.77 17.81 -10.69
C LYS A 126 -43.10 17.66 -9.95
N ALA A 127 -43.09 17.83 -8.64
CA ALA A 127 -44.31 17.89 -7.85
C ALA A 127 -45.21 19.00 -8.44
N ALA A 128 -46.50 18.73 -8.55
CA ALA A 128 -47.47 19.74 -8.92
C ALA A 128 -47.46 20.85 -7.86
N PRO A 129 -47.69 22.12 -8.24
CA PRO A 129 -47.54 23.27 -7.34
C PRO A 129 -48.45 23.23 -6.11
N GLU A 130 -49.44 22.34 -6.07
CA GLU A 130 -50.32 22.10 -4.92
C GLU A 130 -49.63 21.47 -3.69
N ASP A 131 -48.49 20.79 -3.83
CA ASP A 131 -47.79 20.11 -2.70
C ASP A 131 -46.55 20.89 -2.18
N ALA A 132 -46.28 22.07 -2.72
CA ALA A 132 -45.19 22.92 -2.25
C ALA A 132 -45.62 23.63 -0.96
N THR A 133 -45.40 23.01 0.20
CA THR A 133 -45.54 23.68 1.50
C THR A 133 -44.56 24.85 1.57
N GLY A 134 -45.09 26.06 1.43
CA GLY A 134 -44.38 27.31 1.68
C GLY A 134 -44.37 27.65 3.17
N PHE A 135 -43.18 28.03 3.63
CA PHE A 135 -42.76 28.55 4.95
C PHE A 135 -42.75 27.58 6.14
#